data_AF-A0A7W3LM11-F1
#
_entry.id   AF-A0A7W3LM11-F1
#
_cell.length_a   1.000
_cell.length_b   1.000
_cell.length_c   1.000
_cell.angle_alpha   90.00
_cell.angle_beta   90.00
_cell.angle_gamma   90.00
#
_symmetry.space_group_name_H-M   'P 1'
#
loop_
_entity.id
_entity.type
_entity.pdbx_description
1 polymer ?
#
loop_
_entity_poly.entity_id
_entity_poly.type
_entity_poly.pdbx_seq_one_letter_code
_entity_poly.pdbx_strand_id
1 'polypeptide(L)'
;MGGGVLGLVATVVALVFGLDLTGGDGSPQREAGRVGSGTNLSERCRTGADADQSEDCRIVGTVNSIQKYWDEEFRRSGLTYRPARTQLFSQATQTACGHATAAVGPFYCPGDRKVYLDLTFFGELQRQFGAEGGPFAQAYVVGHEYGHHVQNLLGAMGRVRGDAKGAESGAVRLELQADCYAGVWAEHAVGTGFLTRLTETDIRQALSAAEAVGDDSIQRRTQGSVDPDGFTHGTSEQRRRWFTTGFQTGDPDRCDTFSGSI
;
A
#
# COMPACT_ATOMS: atom_id res chain seq x y z
N MET A 1 -4.08 -20.51 19.29
CA MET A 1 -4.07 -21.20 17.99
C MET A 1 -4.03 -20.11 16.94
N GLY A 2 -2.99 -20.09 16.12
CA GLY A 2 -2.53 -18.92 15.37
C GLY A 2 -3.52 -18.42 14.30
N GLY A 3 -3.79 -17.11 14.33
CA GLY A 3 -4.26 -16.37 13.17
C GLY A 3 -3.11 -16.25 12.18
N GLY A 4 -2.86 -17.33 11.44
CA GLY A 4 -1.90 -17.35 10.35
C GLY A 4 -2.37 -16.47 9.19
N VAL A 5 -1.39 -16.00 8.42
CA VAL A 5 -1.35 -15.30 7.12
C VAL A 5 -2.61 -15.32 6.22
N LEU A 6 -3.51 -16.29 6.36
CA LEU A 6 -4.87 -16.30 5.78
C LEU A 6 -5.72 -15.08 6.15
N GLY A 7 -5.48 -14.46 7.31
CA GLY A 7 -6.13 -13.20 7.70
C GLY A 7 -5.62 -11.97 6.94
N LEU A 8 -4.42 -12.02 6.36
CA LEU A 8 -3.75 -10.87 5.75
C LEU A 8 -4.36 -10.51 4.39
N VAL A 9 -4.74 -11.52 3.60
CA VAL A 9 -5.25 -11.35 2.23
C VAL A 9 -6.71 -10.89 2.19
N ALA A 10 -7.57 -11.40 3.08
CA ALA A 10 -8.98 -11.01 3.10
C ALA A 10 -9.23 -9.65 3.79
N THR A 11 -8.38 -9.26 4.74
CA THR A 11 -8.65 -8.11 5.63
C THR A 11 -8.24 -6.76 5.02
N VAL A 12 -7.19 -6.69 4.20
CA VAL A 12 -6.79 -5.44 3.53
C VAL A 12 -7.89 -4.93 2.60
N VAL A 13 -8.36 -5.81 1.71
CA VAL A 13 -9.45 -5.52 0.77
C VAL A 13 -10.74 -5.18 1.51
N ALA A 14 -11.04 -5.88 2.59
CA ALA A 14 -12.23 -5.56 3.38
C ALA A 14 -12.15 -4.19 4.07
N LEU A 15 -11.00 -3.81 4.62
CA LEU A 15 -10.82 -2.49 5.23
C LEU A 15 -10.86 -1.36 4.18
N VAL A 16 -10.30 -1.57 2.98
CA VAL A 16 -10.38 -0.63 1.85
C VAL A 16 -11.82 -0.45 1.38
N PHE A 17 -12.64 -1.51 1.38
CA PHE A 17 -14.06 -1.44 0.98
C PHE A 17 -15.04 -1.20 2.14
N GLY A 18 -14.55 -0.97 3.37
CA GLY A 18 -15.38 -0.72 4.55
C GLY A 18 -16.22 -1.92 4.98
N LEU A 19 -15.80 -3.14 4.64
CA LEU A 19 -16.34 -4.39 5.14
C LEU A 19 -15.62 -4.75 6.46
N ASP A 20 -16.38 -4.79 7.55
CA ASP A 20 -15.87 -5.25 8.84
C ASP A 20 -15.77 -6.78 8.82
N LEU A 21 -14.54 -7.30 8.67
CA LEU A 21 -14.26 -8.74 8.77
C LEU A 21 -13.82 -9.16 10.18
N THR A 22 -13.82 -8.24 11.15
CA THR A 22 -13.62 -8.63 12.54
C THR A 22 -14.92 -9.26 13.02
N GLY A 23 -15.02 -10.59 12.89
CA GLY A 23 -16.15 -11.36 13.40
C GLY A 23 -16.46 -10.88 14.82
N GLY A 24 -17.64 -10.26 14.98
CA GLY A 24 -18.02 -9.54 16.18
C GLY A 24 -18.11 -10.49 17.37
N ASP A 25 -17.05 -10.52 18.17
CA ASP A 25 -17.09 -11.10 19.51
C ASP A 25 -17.12 -9.95 20.51
N GLY A 26 -18.30 -9.69 21.05
CA GLY A 26 -18.63 -8.61 21.99
C GLY A 26 -17.99 -8.78 23.37
N SER A 27 -16.66 -8.80 23.41
CA SER A 27 -15.89 -8.82 24.66
C SER A 27 -15.75 -7.40 25.21
N PRO A 28 -16.03 -7.14 26.50
CA PRO A 28 -15.95 -5.79 27.05
C PRO A 28 -14.53 -5.25 27.00
N GLN A 29 -14.44 -4.09 26.35
CA GLN A 29 -13.41 -3.06 26.40
C GLN A 29 -12.42 -3.20 27.56
N ARG A 30 -11.19 -3.57 27.24
CA ARG A 30 -10.01 -3.08 27.98
C ARG A 30 -9.39 -2.02 27.10
N GLU A 31 -9.32 -0.78 27.60
CA GLU A 31 -8.51 0.29 27.02
C GLU A 31 -7.13 -0.30 26.70
N ALA A 32 -6.85 -0.43 25.40
CA ALA A 32 -5.53 -0.81 24.94
C ALA A 32 -4.58 0.30 25.39
N GLY A 33 -3.70 -0.09 26.32
CA GLY A 33 -2.71 0.76 26.94
C GLY A 33 -1.93 1.55 25.89
N ARG A 34 -1.83 2.85 26.16
CA ARG A 34 -0.98 3.80 25.46
C ARG A 34 0.48 3.39 25.62
N VAL A 35 1.03 2.57 24.72
CA VAL A 35 2.45 2.20 24.67
C VAL A 35 2.81 1.93 23.19
N GLY A 36 3.79 2.58 22.55
CA GLY A 36 4.83 3.43 23.09
C GLY A 36 5.49 4.37 22.09
N SER A 37 6.25 5.29 22.69
CA SER A 37 7.20 6.26 22.13
C SER A 37 6.67 7.34 21.19
N GLY A 38 6.00 8.33 21.80
CA GLY A 38 5.89 9.68 21.27
C GLY A 38 7.25 10.37 21.21
N THR A 39 8.11 9.95 20.27
CA THR A 39 9.02 10.89 19.64
C THR A 39 8.27 11.53 18.50
N ASN A 40 8.15 12.85 18.51
CA ASN A 40 7.52 13.56 17.43
C ASN A 40 8.38 13.36 16.17
N LEU A 41 7.96 12.48 15.25
CA LEU A 41 8.73 12.20 14.03
C LEU A 41 9.01 13.48 13.24
N SER A 42 8.12 14.47 13.29
CA SER A 42 8.34 15.77 12.66
C SER A 42 9.50 16.57 13.28
N GLU A 43 9.85 16.31 14.53
CA GLU A 43 10.99 16.94 15.21
C GLU A 43 12.30 16.20 14.95
N ARG A 44 12.25 14.90 14.63
CA ARG A 44 13.44 14.04 14.42
C ARG A 44 13.82 13.90 12.95
N CYS A 45 12.84 13.81 12.06
CA CYS A 45 13.04 13.51 10.64
C CYS A 45 13.01 14.81 9.82
N ARG A 46 14.08 15.61 9.90
CA ARG A 46 14.15 16.95 9.30
C ARG A 46 14.95 16.99 8.00
N THR A 47 15.90 16.08 7.83
CA THR A 47 16.90 16.10 6.77
C THR A 47 16.99 14.76 6.05
N GLY A 48 17.60 14.75 4.86
CA GLY A 48 17.92 13.51 4.16
C GLY A 48 18.86 12.59 4.95
N ALA A 49 19.77 13.17 5.75
CA ALA A 49 20.65 12.38 6.62
C ALA A 49 19.88 11.60 7.71
N ASP A 50 18.79 12.18 8.23
CA ASP A 50 17.92 11.49 9.19
C ASP A 50 17.22 10.30 8.50
N ALA A 51 16.77 10.48 7.26
CA ALA A 51 16.15 9.44 6.44
C ALA A 51 17.14 8.31 6.07
N ASP A 52 18.42 8.62 5.87
CA ASP A 52 19.44 7.62 5.60
C ASP A 52 19.71 6.72 6.80
N GLN A 53 19.60 7.27 8.02
CA GLN A 53 19.96 6.59 9.27
C GLN A 53 18.79 5.93 10.00
N SER A 54 17.54 6.26 9.65
CA SER A 54 16.34 5.77 10.35
C SER A 54 15.26 5.35 9.36
N GLU A 55 14.75 4.13 9.52
CA GLU A 55 13.63 3.60 8.74
C GLU A 55 12.38 4.49 8.85
N ASP A 56 11.99 4.89 10.06
CA ASP A 56 10.88 5.81 10.27
C ASP A 56 11.06 7.12 9.49
N CYS A 57 12.27 7.70 9.53
CA CYS A 57 12.54 8.95 8.83
C CYS A 57 12.60 8.76 7.31
N ARG A 58 13.00 7.58 6.84
CA ARG A 58 12.94 7.20 5.43
C ARG A 58 11.50 7.10 4.94
N ILE A 59 10.60 6.53 5.75
CA ILE A 59 9.16 6.48 5.48
C ILE A 59 8.60 7.90 5.43
N VAL A 60 8.96 8.78 6.38
CA VAL A 60 8.55 10.20 6.36
C VAL A 60 9.02 10.89 5.07
N GLY A 61 10.28 10.69 4.65
CA GLY A 61 10.80 11.22 3.40
C GLY A 61 10.05 10.69 2.16
N THR A 62 9.72 9.40 2.17
CA THR A 62 8.94 8.74 1.11
C THR A 62 7.53 9.32 1.02
N VAL A 63 6.84 9.46 2.16
CA VAL A 63 5.51 10.10 2.25
C VAL A 63 5.56 11.52 1.69
N ASN A 64 6.55 12.32 2.10
CA ASN A 64 6.68 13.68 1.60
C ASN A 64 6.95 13.73 0.09
N SER A 65 7.77 12.80 -0.44
CA SER A 65 8.01 12.63 -1.87
C SER A 65 6.71 12.35 -2.62
N ILE A 66 5.94 11.36 -2.19
CA ILE A 66 4.69 10.93 -2.83
C ILE A 66 3.66 12.07 -2.83
N GLN A 67 3.44 12.70 -1.68
CA GLN A 67 2.46 13.78 -1.58
C GLN A 67 2.86 15.00 -2.42
N LYS A 68 4.15 15.34 -2.49
CA LYS A 68 4.63 16.42 -3.35
C LYS A 68 4.35 16.13 -4.82
N TYR A 69 4.65 14.90 -5.27
CA TYR A 69 4.36 14.49 -6.65
C TYR A 69 2.87 14.62 -6.97
N TRP A 70 1.99 14.03 -6.15
CA TRP A 70 0.55 14.06 -6.42
C TRP A 70 -0.07 15.45 -6.29
N ASP A 71 0.45 16.32 -5.42
CA ASP A 71 0.02 17.72 -5.37
C ASP A 71 0.32 18.45 -6.69
N GLU A 72 1.54 18.26 -7.21
CA GLU A 72 1.94 18.83 -8.50
C GLU A 72 1.12 18.25 -9.66
N GLU A 73 0.92 16.94 -9.68
CA GLU A 73 0.21 16.25 -10.75
C GLU A 73 -1.28 16.61 -10.79
N PHE A 74 -1.96 16.62 -9.64
CA PHE A 74 -3.35 17.08 -9.57
C PHE A 74 -3.49 18.52 -10.06
N ARG A 75 -2.55 19.40 -9.69
CA ARG A 75 -2.55 20.80 -10.15
C ARG A 75 -2.36 20.90 -11.66
N ARG A 76 -1.48 20.09 -12.27
CA ARG A 76 -1.31 20.00 -13.73
C ARG A 76 -2.60 19.56 -14.42
N SER A 77 -3.33 18.63 -13.80
CA SER A 77 -4.61 18.11 -14.25
C SER A 77 -5.82 19.00 -13.93
N GLY A 78 -5.62 20.19 -13.36
CA GLY A 78 -6.71 21.12 -13.00
C GLY A 78 -7.56 20.67 -11.80
N LEU A 79 -7.07 19.71 -11.03
CA LEU A 79 -7.68 19.19 -9.81
C LEU A 79 -6.98 19.74 -8.57
N THR A 80 -7.53 19.42 -7.40
CA THR A 80 -6.93 19.80 -6.10
C THR A 80 -6.61 18.56 -5.30
N TYR A 81 -5.32 18.35 -5.00
CA TYR A 81 -4.88 17.29 -4.10
C TYR A 81 -5.22 17.64 -2.64
N ARG A 82 -5.55 16.62 -1.86
CA ARG A 82 -5.85 16.76 -0.43
C ARG A 82 -4.96 15.78 0.33
N PRO A 83 -3.83 16.23 0.90
CA PRO A 83 -2.89 15.35 1.57
C PRO A 83 -3.55 14.38 2.57
N ALA A 84 -3.17 13.11 2.49
CA ALA A 84 -3.54 12.11 3.49
C ALA A 84 -2.63 12.24 4.72
N ARG A 85 -3.18 11.91 5.89
CA ARG A 85 -2.33 11.73 7.08
C ARG A 85 -1.81 10.29 7.10
N THR A 86 -0.54 10.12 7.44
CA THR A 86 0.05 8.80 7.68
C THR A 86 0.12 8.50 9.17
N GLN A 87 -0.31 7.30 9.57
CA GLN A 87 -0.20 6.81 10.93
C GLN A 87 0.62 5.52 10.96
N LEU A 88 1.73 5.54 11.70
CA LEU A 88 2.53 4.34 11.94
C LEU A 88 1.92 3.54 13.11
N PHE A 89 1.90 2.22 13.02
CA PHE A 89 1.46 1.32 14.08
C PHE A 89 2.27 0.01 14.06
N SER A 90 2.13 -0.82 15.10
CA SER A 90 2.90 -2.08 15.22
C SER A 90 2.15 -3.25 15.84
N GLN A 91 0.90 -3.05 16.29
CA GLN A 91 0.10 -4.11 16.90
C GLN A 91 -1.35 -4.03 16.44
N ALA A 92 -2.00 -2.92 16.76
CA ALA A 92 -3.37 -2.66 16.36
C ALA A 92 -3.65 -1.16 16.37
N THR A 93 -4.69 -0.77 15.66
CA THR A 93 -5.16 0.61 15.62
C THR A 93 -6.66 0.66 15.34
N GLN A 94 -7.31 1.71 15.85
CA GLN A 94 -8.70 2.01 15.53
C GLN A 94 -8.74 2.98 14.36
N THR A 95 -9.51 2.62 13.33
CA THR A 95 -9.71 3.43 12.13
C THR A 95 -11.18 3.72 11.91
N ALA A 96 -11.50 4.63 10.98
CA ALA A 96 -12.89 4.79 10.52
C ALA A 96 -13.40 3.61 9.68
N CYS A 97 -12.51 2.70 9.25
CA CYS A 97 -12.84 1.50 8.49
C CYS A 97 -12.99 0.26 9.40
N GLY A 98 -12.81 0.41 10.71
CA GLY A 98 -12.89 -0.67 11.69
C GLY A 98 -11.62 -0.81 12.52
N HIS A 99 -11.59 -1.86 13.34
CA HIS A 99 -10.40 -2.24 14.10
C HIS A 99 -9.41 -2.99 13.19
N ALA A 100 -8.16 -2.53 13.13
CA ALA A 100 -7.11 -3.16 12.34
C ALA A 100 -5.99 -3.68 13.24
N THR A 101 -5.45 -4.86 12.91
CA THR A 101 -4.29 -5.45 13.60
C THR A 101 -3.09 -5.50 12.65
N ALA A 102 -1.88 -5.72 13.16
CA ALA A 102 -0.66 -5.89 12.36
C ALA A 102 -0.81 -7.00 11.30
N ALA A 103 -1.67 -7.99 11.56
CA ALA A 103 -1.97 -9.07 10.62
C ALA A 103 -2.69 -8.63 9.34
N VAL A 104 -3.03 -7.34 9.17
CA VAL A 104 -3.54 -6.80 7.90
C VAL A 104 -2.43 -6.15 7.08
N GLY A 105 -1.29 -5.79 7.68
CA GLY A 105 -0.25 -5.01 7.01
C GLY A 105 -0.64 -3.53 6.78
N PRO A 106 0.08 -2.82 5.90
CA PRO A 106 -0.25 -1.46 5.48
C PRO A 106 -1.57 -1.38 4.73
N PHE A 107 -2.29 -0.27 4.87
CA PHE A 107 -3.55 -0.04 4.16
C PHE A 107 -3.93 1.44 4.10
N TYR A 108 -4.76 1.82 3.12
CA TYR A 108 -5.50 3.08 3.09
C TYR A 108 -6.94 2.92 3.59
N CYS A 109 -7.39 3.81 4.49
CA CYS A 109 -8.79 3.86 4.92
C CYS A 109 -9.52 5.05 4.27
N PRO A 110 -10.51 4.82 3.37
CA PRO A 110 -11.29 5.91 2.78
C PRO A 110 -12.18 6.66 3.78
N GLY A 111 -12.58 6.01 4.89
CA GLY A 111 -13.48 6.58 5.89
C GLY A 111 -12.89 7.77 6.65
N ASP A 112 -11.59 7.76 6.92
CA ASP A 112 -10.87 8.89 7.54
C ASP A 112 -9.75 9.48 6.67
N ARG A 113 -9.58 8.94 5.45
CA ARG A 113 -8.61 9.36 4.45
C ARG A 113 -7.17 9.32 4.94
N LYS A 114 -6.82 8.25 5.66
CA LYS A 114 -5.47 8.03 6.18
C LYS A 114 -4.80 6.81 5.58
N VAL A 115 -3.48 6.89 5.51
CA VAL A 115 -2.60 5.75 5.25
C VAL A 115 -2.10 5.22 6.59
N TYR A 116 -2.26 3.93 6.82
CA TYR A 116 -1.80 3.22 8.00
C TYR A 116 -0.63 2.32 7.61
N LEU A 117 0.52 2.49 8.25
CA LEU A 117 1.71 1.70 7.94
C LEU A 117 2.11 0.87 9.16
N ASP A 118 2.07 -0.44 9.01
CA ASP A 118 2.65 -1.37 9.97
C ASP A 118 4.13 -1.53 9.70
N LEU A 119 4.97 -1.07 10.63
CA LEU A 119 6.42 -1.18 10.49
C LEU A 119 6.92 -2.62 10.59
N THR A 120 6.16 -3.51 11.23
CA THR A 120 6.54 -4.93 11.35
C THR A 120 6.34 -5.70 10.05
N PHE A 121 5.41 -5.26 9.21
CA PHE A 121 5.10 -5.88 7.93
C PHE A 121 6.30 -5.92 6.98
N PHE A 122 7.17 -4.91 6.98
CA PHE A 122 8.33 -4.91 6.09
C PHE A 122 9.29 -6.07 6.37
N GLY A 123 9.39 -6.49 7.64
CA GLY A 123 10.12 -7.71 8.01
C GLY A 123 9.38 -9.00 7.62
N GLU A 124 8.06 -8.97 7.50
CA GLU A 124 7.24 -10.10 7.03
C GLU A 124 7.30 -10.25 5.51
N LEU A 125 7.32 -9.15 4.77
CA LEU A 125 7.52 -9.10 3.32
C LEU A 125 8.75 -9.91 2.89
N GLN A 126 9.84 -9.77 3.63
CA GLN A 126 11.05 -10.55 3.39
C GLN A 126 10.93 -11.99 3.91
N ARG A 127 10.56 -12.18 5.18
CA ARG A 127 10.65 -13.51 5.84
C ARG A 127 9.54 -14.48 5.42
N GLN A 128 8.34 -13.98 5.18
CA GLN A 128 7.15 -14.79 4.90
C GLN A 128 6.81 -14.79 3.41
N PHE A 129 6.84 -13.60 2.77
CA PHE A 129 6.45 -13.45 1.37
C PHE A 129 7.63 -13.57 0.39
N GLY A 130 8.87 -13.56 0.89
CA GLY A 130 10.06 -13.86 0.12
C GLY A 130 10.50 -12.75 -0.84
N ALA A 131 10.12 -11.49 -0.57
CA ALA A 131 10.66 -10.35 -1.28
C ALA A 131 12.16 -10.15 -0.94
N GLU A 132 12.92 -9.53 -1.84
CA GLU A 132 14.32 -9.13 -1.57
C GLU A 132 14.41 -8.22 -0.32
N GLY A 133 13.39 -7.41 -0.10
CA GLY A 133 13.35 -6.38 0.95
C GLY A 133 14.13 -5.14 0.57
N GLY A 134 14.56 -4.38 1.58
CA GLY A 134 15.32 -3.15 1.40
C GLY A 134 14.47 -1.89 1.25
N PRO A 135 15.11 -0.71 1.24
CA PRO A 135 14.43 0.58 1.32
C PRO A 135 13.37 0.82 0.25
N PHE A 136 13.63 0.40 -1.00
CA PHE A 136 12.72 0.72 -2.09
C PHE A 136 11.54 -0.26 -2.21
N ALA A 137 11.69 -1.48 -1.69
CA ALA A 137 10.54 -2.38 -1.46
C ALA A 137 9.54 -1.75 -0.48
N GLN A 138 10.02 -1.13 0.61
CA GLN A 138 9.17 -0.40 1.54
C GLN A 138 8.53 0.82 0.88
N ALA A 139 9.32 1.57 0.11
CA ALA A 139 8.83 2.74 -0.59
C ALA A 139 7.73 2.42 -1.62
N TYR A 140 7.84 1.28 -2.31
CA TYR A 140 6.79 0.75 -3.17
C TYR A 140 5.48 0.52 -2.41
N VAL A 141 5.52 -0.15 -1.25
CA VAL A 141 4.31 -0.39 -0.43
C VAL A 141 3.67 0.92 -0.01
N VAL A 142 4.46 1.91 0.44
CA VAL A 142 3.92 3.24 0.76
C VAL A 142 3.32 3.92 -0.47
N GLY A 143 4.00 3.85 -1.62
CA GLY A 143 3.49 4.38 -2.89
C GLY A 143 2.16 3.76 -3.30
N HIS A 144 2.01 2.45 -3.11
CA HIS A 144 0.79 1.70 -3.37
C HIS A 144 -0.38 2.19 -2.51
N GLU A 145 -0.18 2.34 -1.19
CA GLU A 145 -1.24 2.87 -0.30
C GLU A 145 -1.67 4.30 -0.65
N TYR A 146 -0.72 5.13 -1.09
CA TYR A 146 -1.04 6.46 -1.61
C TYR A 146 -1.71 6.40 -2.99
N GLY A 147 -1.50 5.35 -3.77
CA GLY A 147 -2.29 5.03 -4.97
C GLY A 147 -3.77 4.88 -4.64
N HIS A 148 -4.12 4.15 -3.57
CA HIS A 148 -5.50 4.09 -3.08
C HIS A 148 -6.04 5.44 -2.61
N HIS A 149 -5.20 6.27 -1.98
CA HIS A 149 -5.62 7.62 -1.64
C HIS A 149 -5.99 8.44 -2.88
N VAL A 150 -5.19 8.38 -3.94
CA VAL A 150 -5.46 9.03 -5.23
C VAL A 150 -6.75 8.49 -5.85
N GLN A 151 -6.95 7.18 -5.84
CA GLN A 151 -8.19 6.55 -6.28
C GLN A 151 -9.41 7.05 -5.50
N ASN A 152 -9.27 7.33 -4.19
CA ASN A 152 -10.34 7.94 -3.39
C ASN A 152 -10.70 9.33 -3.92
N LEU A 153 -9.68 10.17 -4.14
CA LEU A 153 -9.86 11.54 -4.58
C LEU A 153 -10.48 11.62 -5.98
N LEU A 154 -10.16 10.67 -6.85
CA LEU A 154 -10.71 10.54 -8.20
C LEU A 154 -12.07 9.81 -8.24
N GLY A 155 -12.53 9.30 -7.10
CA GLY A 155 -13.79 8.57 -6.97
C GLY A 155 -13.79 7.17 -7.58
N ALA A 156 -12.62 6.60 -7.90
CA ALA A 156 -12.49 5.27 -8.47
C ALA A 156 -12.94 4.18 -7.48
N MET A 157 -12.62 4.33 -6.19
CA MET A 157 -13.02 3.37 -5.15
C MET A 157 -14.53 3.21 -5.01
N GLY A 158 -15.30 4.27 -5.22
CA GLY A 158 -16.76 4.20 -5.18
C GLY A 158 -17.37 3.38 -6.33
N ARG A 159 -16.64 3.20 -7.44
CA ARG A 159 -17.16 2.55 -8.66
C ARG A 159 -17.19 1.04 -8.59
N VAL A 160 -16.30 0.43 -7.79
CA VAL A 160 -16.19 -1.03 -7.67
C VAL A 160 -16.83 -1.58 -6.40
N ARG A 161 -17.48 -0.70 -5.62
CA ARG A 161 -18.13 -1.11 -4.38
C ARG A 161 -19.28 -2.08 -4.69
N GLY A 162 -19.20 -3.28 -4.13
CA GLY A 162 -20.20 -4.33 -4.35
C GLY A 162 -20.01 -5.11 -5.65
N ASP A 163 -18.85 -4.97 -6.30
CA ASP A 163 -18.50 -5.78 -7.46
C ASP A 163 -18.32 -7.26 -7.10
N ALA A 164 -18.41 -8.13 -8.11
CA ALA A 164 -18.17 -9.56 -7.96
C ALA A 164 -16.72 -9.82 -7.55
N LYS A 165 -16.49 -10.94 -6.85
CA LYS A 165 -15.13 -11.40 -6.50
C LYS A 165 -14.49 -12.14 -7.68
N GLY A 166 -13.17 -12.33 -7.58
CA GLY A 166 -12.39 -13.15 -8.51
C GLY A 166 -11.33 -12.36 -9.25
N ALA A 167 -10.53 -13.08 -10.04
CA ALA A 167 -9.33 -12.56 -10.71
C ALA A 167 -9.55 -11.35 -11.63
N GLU A 168 -10.76 -11.17 -12.17
CA GLU A 168 -11.11 -10.07 -13.08
C GLU A 168 -11.93 -8.95 -12.41
N SER A 169 -12.12 -9.04 -11.09
CA SER A 169 -12.94 -8.11 -10.32
C SER A 169 -12.42 -6.68 -10.35
N GLY A 170 -13.32 -5.72 -10.13
CA GLY A 170 -13.01 -4.32 -9.91
C GLY A 170 -12.11 -4.09 -8.70
N ALA A 171 -12.15 -4.98 -7.70
CA ALA A 171 -11.20 -4.97 -6.59
C ALA A 171 -9.77 -5.22 -7.10
N VAL A 172 -9.55 -6.30 -7.85
CA VAL A 172 -8.24 -6.59 -8.47
C VAL A 172 -7.80 -5.44 -9.37
N ARG A 173 -8.72 -4.86 -10.16
CA ARG A 173 -8.40 -3.73 -11.04
C ARG A 173 -7.97 -2.48 -10.27
N LEU A 174 -8.57 -2.18 -9.12
CA LEU A 174 -8.11 -1.10 -8.24
C LEU A 174 -6.70 -1.37 -7.70
N GLU A 175 -6.44 -2.58 -7.20
CA GLU A 175 -5.14 -2.97 -6.66
C GLU A 175 -4.03 -2.82 -7.71
N LEU A 176 -4.28 -3.30 -8.94
CA LEU A 176 -3.35 -3.15 -10.05
C LEU A 176 -3.14 -1.69 -10.47
N GLN A 177 -4.18 -0.84 -10.39
CA GLN A 177 -4.02 0.59 -10.67
C GLN A 177 -3.19 1.28 -9.57
N ALA A 178 -3.32 0.86 -8.32
CA ALA A 178 -2.48 1.36 -7.23
C ALA A 178 -1.00 0.98 -7.43
N ASP A 179 -0.71 -0.23 -7.93
CA ASP A 179 0.65 -0.60 -8.36
C ASP A 179 1.18 0.31 -9.47
N CYS A 180 0.35 0.61 -10.47
CA CYS A 180 0.73 1.53 -11.54
C CYS A 180 1.00 2.94 -11.02
N TYR A 181 0.14 3.48 -10.15
CA TYR A 181 0.36 4.78 -9.50
C TYR A 181 1.62 4.81 -8.64
N ALA A 182 1.97 3.72 -7.95
CA ALA A 182 3.24 3.60 -7.25
C ALA A 182 4.43 3.67 -8.23
N GLY A 183 4.32 3.00 -9.38
CA GLY A 183 5.31 3.07 -10.46
C GLY A 183 5.46 4.48 -11.04
N VAL A 184 4.34 5.15 -11.32
CA VAL A 184 4.33 6.52 -11.82
C VAL A 184 5.04 7.47 -10.84
N TRP A 185 4.71 7.41 -9.55
CA TRP A 185 5.44 8.19 -8.56
C TRP A 185 6.93 7.84 -8.55
N ALA A 186 7.28 6.55 -8.61
CA ALA A 186 8.67 6.09 -8.59
C ALA A 186 9.49 6.69 -9.75
N GLU A 187 8.90 6.83 -10.94
CA GLU A 187 9.56 7.51 -12.08
C GLU A 187 9.93 8.95 -11.72
N HIS A 188 9.01 9.70 -11.11
CA HIS A 188 9.19 11.11 -10.76
C HIS A 188 9.90 11.32 -9.41
N ALA A 189 10.21 10.25 -8.66
CA ALA A 189 10.59 10.33 -7.26
C ALA A 189 11.90 11.10 -7.02
N VAL A 190 12.83 11.10 -7.99
CA VAL A 190 14.05 11.93 -7.90
C VAL A 190 13.72 13.41 -8.10
N GLY A 191 12.77 13.73 -8.99
CA GLY A 191 12.33 15.11 -9.27
C GLY A 191 11.66 15.78 -8.09
N THR A 192 11.14 15.02 -7.12
CA THR A 192 10.56 15.58 -5.89
C THR A 192 11.62 16.19 -4.97
N GLY A 193 12.89 15.81 -5.12
CA GLY A 193 14.01 16.28 -4.30
C GLY A 193 14.18 15.55 -2.95
N PHE A 194 13.37 14.52 -2.69
CA PHE A 194 13.50 13.67 -1.50
C PHE A 194 14.40 12.45 -1.74
N LEU A 195 14.60 12.07 -3.01
CA LEU A 195 15.55 11.04 -3.43
C LEU A 195 16.55 11.66 -4.40
N THR A 196 17.83 11.30 -4.27
CA THR A 196 18.88 11.83 -5.15
C THR A 196 19.07 10.98 -6.41
N ARG A 197 18.72 9.70 -6.35
CA ARG A 197 18.83 8.73 -7.46
C ARG A 197 17.92 7.53 -7.21
N LEU A 198 17.58 6.83 -8.28
CA LEU A 198 17.06 5.47 -8.25
C LEU A 198 17.98 4.56 -9.07
N THR A 199 18.27 3.39 -8.53
CA THR A 199 19.09 2.37 -9.18
C THR A 199 18.26 1.21 -9.69
N GLU A 200 18.84 0.42 -10.60
CA GLU A 200 18.26 -0.86 -11.02
C GLU A 200 17.98 -1.80 -9.84
N THR A 201 18.81 -1.76 -8.78
CA THR A 201 18.56 -2.52 -7.55
C THR A 201 17.33 -2.01 -6.82
N ASP A 202 17.13 -0.70 -6.73
CA ASP A 202 15.93 -0.13 -6.10
C ASP A 202 14.68 -0.58 -6.86
N ILE A 203 14.69 -0.50 -8.19
CA ILE A 203 13.57 -0.95 -9.03
C ILE A 203 13.34 -2.46 -8.88
N ARG A 204 14.40 -3.28 -8.86
CA ARG A 204 14.28 -4.72 -8.62
C ARG A 204 13.67 -5.03 -7.24
N GLN A 205 14.01 -4.27 -6.19
CA GLN A 205 13.42 -4.43 -4.86
C GLN A 205 11.92 -4.12 -4.86
N ALA A 206 11.50 -3.04 -5.52
CA ALA A 206 10.07 -2.72 -5.67
C ALA A 206 9.32 -3.81 -6.46
N LEU A 207 9.89 -4.29 -7.57
CA LEU A 207 9.31 -5.37 -8.36
C LEU A 207 9.20 -6.68 -7.57
N SER A 208 10.25 -7.04 -6.83
CA SER A 208 10.25 -8.21 -5.97
C SER A 208 9.19 -8.11 -4.87
N ALA A 209 8.98 -6.92 -4.30
CA ALA A 209 7.90 -6.67 -3.36
C ALA A 209 6.53 -6.86 -4.03
N ALA A 210 6.28 -6.23 -5.17
CA ALA A 210 5.03 -6.34 -5.91
C ALA A 210 4.68 -7.79 -6.29
N GLU A 211 5.66 -8.55 -6.77
CA GLU A 211 5.49 -9.97 -7.09
C GLU A 211 5.20 -10.79 -5.83
N ALA A 212 5.88 -10.52 -4.71
CA ALA A 212 5.72 -11.29 -3.47
C ALA A 212 4.29 -11.23 -2.91
N VAL A 213 3.60 -10.10 -3.10
CA VAL A 213 2.22 -9.85 -2.64
C VAL A 213 1.14 -10.09 -3.70
N GLY A 214 1.48 -10.78 -4.80
CA GLY A 214 0.47 -11.34 -5.71
C GLY A 214 -0.30 -12.51 -5.06
N ASP A 215 -1.60 -12.63 -5.32
CA ASP A 215 -2.45 -13.65 -4.71
C ASP A 215 -1.96 -15.07 -5.00
N ASP A 216 -1.48 -15.33 -6.21
CA ASP A 216 -0.91 -16.60 -6.61
C ASP A 216 0.41 -16.92 -5.88
N SER A 217 1.26 -15.94 -5.60
CA SER A 217 2.46 -16.12 -4.76
C SER A 217 2.08 -16.44 -3.32
N ILE A 218 1.17 -15.65 -2.74
CA ILE A 218 0.73 -15.83 -1.35
C ILE A 218 0.03 -17.17 -1.18
N GLN A 219 -0.94 -17.51 -2.04
CA GLN A 219 -1.68 -18.77 -1.96
C GLN A 219 -0.75 -19.97 -2.18
N ARG A 220 0.18 -19.93 -3.13
CA ARG A 220 1.19 -21.01 -3.29
C ARG A 220 1.99 -21.25 -2.01
N ARG A 221 2.45 -20.18 -1.36
CA ARG A 221 3.27 -20.27 -0.14
C ARG A 221 2.48 -20.72 1.09
N THR A 222 1.21 -20.33 1.18
CA THR A 222 0.39 -20.53 2.39
C THR A 222 -0.53 -21.74 2.30
N GLN A 223 -0.98 -22.10 1.11
CA GLN A 223 -1.99 -23.14 0.85
C GLN A 223 -1.49 -24.25 -0.09
N GLY A 224 -0.39 -24.03 -0.82
CA GLY A 224 0.19 -25.01 -1.75
C GLY A 224 -0.54 -25.13 -3.10
N SER A 225 -1.65 -24.42 -3.28
CA SER A 225 -2.42 -24.37 -4.53
C SER A 225 -2.91 -22.94 -4.78
N VAL A 226 -3.35 -22.67 -6.01
CA VAL A 226 -3.87 -21.35 -6.43
C VAL A 226 -5.33 -21.49 -6.82
N ASP A 227 -6.16 -20.63 -6.25
CA ASP A 227 -7.58 -20.47 -6.55
C ASP A 227 -7.86 -19.03 -7.01
N PRO A 228 -8.06 -18.82 -8.33
CA PRO A 228 -8.37 -17.50 -8.90
C PRO A 228 -9.68 -16.88 -8.42
N ASP A 229 -10.64 -17.67 -7.92
CA ASP A 229 -11.94 -17.16 -7.45
C ASP A 229 -11.78 -16.37 -6.14
N GLY A 230 -10.70 -16.65 -5.40
CA GLY A 230 -10.33 -15.95 -4.17
C GLY A 230 -9.46 -14.70 -4.38
N PHE A 231 -9.16 -14.32 -5.62
CA PHE A 231 -8.25 -13.20 -5.87
C PHE A 231 -8.87 -11.85 -5.50
N THR A 232 -8.02 -11.00 -4.95
CA THR A 232 -8.34 -9.65 -4.53
C THR A 232 -7.26 -8.64 -4.90
N HIS A 233 -6.00 -9.05 -5.04
CA HIS A 233 -4.85 -8.21 -5.40
C HIS A 233 -4.30 -8.50 -6.80
N GLY A 234 -4.76 -9.59 -7.43
CA GLY A 234 -4.29 -10.03 -8.74
C GLY A 234 -3.02 -10.88 -8.65
N THR A 235 -2.55 -11.34 -9.81
CA THR A 235 -1.35 -12.18 -9.89
C THR A 235 -0.06 -11.39 -9.74
N SER A 236 1.01 -12.04 -9.29
CA SER A 236 2.37 -11.49 -9.24
C SER A 236 2.80 -10.89 -10.58
N GLU A 237 2.43 -11.55 -11.69
CA GLU A 237 2.72 -11.07 -13.05
C GLU A 237 1.99 -9.76 -13.36
N GLN A 238 0.68 -9.68 -13.07
CA GLN A 238 -0.11 -8.47 -13.25
C GLN A 238 0.42 -7.31 -12.40
N ARG A 239 0.74 -7.58 -11.13
CA ARG A 239 1.30 -6.56 -10.21
C ARG A 239 2.62 -5.99 -10.73
N ARG A 240 3.56 -6.86 -11.12
CA ARG A 240 4.80 -6.42 -11.80
C ARG A 240 4.48 -5.58 -13.03
N ARG A 241 3.59 -6.07 -13.90
CA ARG A 241 3.27 -5.43 -15.18
C ARG A 241 2.77 -4.01 -14.96
N TRP A 242 1.86 -3.80 -14.02
CA TRP A 242 1.28 -2.49 -13.78
C TRP A 242 2.22 -1.53 -13.09
N PHE A 243 3.00 -1.97 -12.09
CA PHE A 243 4.09 -1.15 -11.55
C PHE A 243 5.08 -0.73 -12.65
N THR A 244 5.50 -1.68 -13.49
CA THR A 244 6.42 -1.42 -14.60
C THR A 244 5.83 -0.43 -15.61
N THR A 245 4.54 -0.55 -15.91
CA THR A 245 3.83 0.36 -16.82
C THR A 245 3.87 1.79 -16.29
N GLY A 246 3.54 1.98 -15.01
CA GLY A 246 3.62 3.29 -14.39
C GLY A 246 5.04 3.85 -14.36
N PHE A 247 6.01 3.03 -13.97
CA PHE A 247 7.41 3.43 -13.87
C PHE A 247 8.04 3.79 -15.22
N GLN A 248 7.70 3.07 -16.30
CA GLN A 248 8.27 3.35 -17.62
C GLN A 248 7.62 4.54 -18.31
N THR A 249 6.35 4.82 -18.01
CA THR A 249 5.60 5.90 -18.67
C THR A 249 5.65 7.21 -17.90
N GLY A 250 5.74 7.15 -16.56
CA GLY A 250 5.61 8.32 -15.70
C GLY A 250 4.26 9.03 -15.82
N ASP A 251 3.24 8.37 -16.38
CA ASP A 251 1.97 8.99 -16.77
C ASP A 251 0.79 8.24 -16.12
N PRO A 252 0.06 8.87 -15.18
CA PRO A 252 -1.13 8.29 -14.55
C PRO A 252 -2.22 7.86 -15.54
N ASP A 253 -2.33 8.52 -16.70
CA ASP A 253 -3.35 8.18 -17.71
C ASP A 253 -3.08 6.82 -18.39
N ARG A 254 -1.86 6.29 -18.22
CA ARG A 254 -1.49 4.94 -18.68
C ARG A 254 -1.89 3.86 -17.68
N CYS A 255 -2.39 4.22 -16.50
CA CYS A 255 -2.85 3.30 -15.45
C CYS A 255 -4.33 2.90 -15.60
N ASP A 256 -4.80 2.68 -16.84
CA ASP A 256 -6.15 2.23 -17.10
C ASP A 256 -6.28 0.70 -16.97
N THR A 257 -6.57 0.25 -15.74
CA THR A 257 -6.84 -1.16 -15.43
C THR A 257 -8.31 -1.54 -15.58
N PHE A 258 -9.18 -0.57 -15.86
CA PHE A 258 -10.63 -0.79 -15.94
C PHE A 258 -11.09 -1.11 -17.36
N SER A 259 -10.30 -0.74 -18.36
CA SER A 259 -10.55 -1.08 -19.75
C SER A 259 -9.81 -2.36 -20.17
N GLY A 260 -10.54 -3.31 -20.75
CA GLY A 260 -9.94 -4.51 -21.36
C GLY A 260 -9.40 -5.54 -20.36
N SER A 261 -8.55 -6.43 -20.87
CA SER A 261 -7.90 -7.50 -20.11
C SER A 261 -6.73 -6.98 -19.29
N ILE A 262 -6.61 -7.43 -18.04
CA ILE A 262 -5.55 -7.05 -17.10
C ILE A 262 -4.42 -8.06 -17.04
#